data_AF-A0A7Z9N305-F1
#
_entry.id   AF-A0A7Z9N305-F1
#
_cell.length_a   1.000
_cell.length_b   1.000
_cell.length_c   1.000
_cell.angle_alpha   90.00
_cell.angle_beta   90.00
_cell.angle_gamma   90.00
#
_symmetry.space_group_name_H-M   'P 1'
#
loop_
_entity.id
_entity.type
_entity.pdbx_description
1 polymer ?
#
loop_
_entity_poly.entity_id
_entity_poly.type
_entity_poly.pdbx_seq_one_letter_code
_entity_poly.pdbx_strand_id
1 'polypeptide(L)'
;MKKYEIELNGKPLSIQTGQVARQSSGSVIVQYGETTILTAVNAAKTMREDIDWFPLQVEYRERHYAAGKIPGGFFKREARPSEHEVLTSRLTDRPIRPLFPKSFRYETQVMITTLSSDGENMADTLAGVGASCALMISDIPWNGPIASVRVGRCSGEFVVNPTRSDIAESDMDIIVSGNEQTVVMVEGGAKMVSEEDFLLALEFAHGFIKQIIDLQKKVVADFDVVKREIPAADENQELEKAVESAVKADISKAIQISDKLEREKAIEDIHEKALNDLEESYPESEQMIDAYVSDQLKEAFREQILAQGVRSDGRKSTDIRPITIETDFLPRTHGSALFTRGETQALVVLTLGSPRDEQIIDTMDLDGKKNFMLHYNFPPYCVGETGRIGFTSRREIGHGHLAGRSLKHALPEYDDFPYTIRLVSEIMESNGSSSMASICGGS
;
A
#
# COMPACT_ATOMS: atom_id res chain seq x y z
N MET A 1 -29.59 6.35 16.16
CA MET A 1 -28.88 6.65 14.91
C MET A 1 -28.35 8.06 15.05
N LYS A 2 -27.03 8.25 15.06
CA LYS A 2 -26.42 9.58 15.07
C LYS A 2 -25.77 9.79 13.69
N LYS A 3 -26.05 10.93 13.05
CA LYS A 3 -25.50 11.32 11.74
C LYS A 3 -24.72 12.61 11.92
N TYR A 4 -23.49 12.65 11.44
CA TYR A 4 -22.63 13.81 11.49
C TYR A 4 -22.31 14.27 10.07
N GLU A 5 -22.45 15.58 9.91
CA GLU A 5 -22.48 16.41 8.71
C GLU A 5 -21.27 17.30 8.37
N ILE A 6 -20.65 17.23 7.19
CA ILE A 6 -19.98 18.42 6.61
C ILE A 6 -20.32 18.56 5.13
N GLU A 7 -20.14 19.78 4.60
CA GLU A 7 -20.13 20.01 3.16
C GLU A 7 -18.69 19.91 2.65
N LEU A 8 -18.46 19.12 1.60
CA LEU A 8 -17.17 18.91 0.96
C LEU A 8 -17.36 18.99 -0.55
N ASN A 9 -16.72 19.96 -1.20
CA ASN A 9 -16.87 20.23 -2.64
C ASN A 9 -18.36 20.34 -3.07
N GLY A 10 -19.15 21.14 -2.34
CA GLY A 10 -20.57 21.37 -2.62
C GLY A 10 -21.49 20.17 -2.37
N LYS A 11 -20.99 19.06 -1.82
CA LYS A 11 -21.74 17.83 -1.56
C LYS A 11 -21.67 17.43 -0.09
N PRO A 12 -22.73 16.82 0.47
CA PRO A 12 -22.70 16.36 1.85
C PRO A 12 -21.80 15.13 2.00
N LEU A 13 -20.83 15.20 2.91
CA LEU A 13 -20.11 14.05 3.46
C LEU A 13 -20.68 13.77 4.85
N SER A 14 -21.17 12.55 5.08
CA SER A 14 -21.73 12.18 6.37
C SER A 14 -21.21 10.86 6.91
N ILE A 15 -21.13 10.78 8.24
CA ILE A 15 -20.77 9.57 8.99
C ILE A 15 -21.92 9.21 9.92
N GLN A 16 -22.33 7.94 9.90
CA GLN A 16 -23.43 7.40 10.70
C GLN A 16 -22.98 6.15 11.45
N THR A 17 -23.46 5.95 12.67
CA THR A 17 -23.16 4.74 13.45
C THR A 17 -24.30 4.37 14.44
N GLY A 18 -24.21 3.17 15.00
CA GLY A 18 -25.08 2.66 16.07
C GLY A 18 -26.25 1.77 15.62
N GLN A 19 -26.54 1.68 14.32
CA GLN A 19 -27.67 0.88 13.81
C GLN A 19 -27.24 -0.39 13.08
N VAL A 20 -26.20 -0.31 12.26
CA VAL A 20 -25.74 -1.39 11.38
C VAL A 20 -24.49 -2.04 11.96
N ALA A 21 -24.30 -3.35 11.75
CA ALA A 21 -23.13 -4.11 12.21
C ALA A 21 -22.80 -3.95 13.71
N ARG A 22 -23.83 -3.89 14.57
CA ARG A 22 -23.72 -3.64 16.03
C ARG A 22 -22.92 -4.68 16.84
N GLN A 23 -22.57 -5.81 16.23
CA GLN A 23 -21.70 -6.81 16.86
C GLN A 23 -20.22 -6.59 16.59
N SER A 24 -19.87 -5.69 15.65
CA SER A 24 -18.48 -5.35 15.37
C SER A 24 -17.90 -4.48 16.47
N SER A 25 -16.59 -4.57 16.72
CA SER A 25 -15.89 -3.68 17.66
C SER A 25 -16.13 -2.21 17.32
N GLY A 26 -16.10 -1.86 16.04
CA GLY A 26 -16.53 -0.56 15.54
C GLY A 26 -17.18 -0.68 14.17
N SER A 27 -18.20 0.13 13.90
CA SER A 27 -18.83 0.19 12.58
C SER A 27 -19.39 1.55 12.25
N VAL A 28 -19.21 1.97 10.99
CA VAL A 28 -19.73 3.24 10.48
C VAL A 28 -20.24 3.08 9.06
N ILE A 29 -21.27 3.86 8.72
CA ILE A 29 -21.68 4.13 7.35
C ILE A 29 -21.11 5.51 6.98
N VAL A 30 -20.35 5.57 5.90
CA VAL A 30 -19.87 6.83 5.32
C VAL A 30 -20.57 7.03 3.99
N GLN A 31 -21.11 8.23 3.80
CA GLN A 31 -21.83 8.60 2.59
C GLN A 31 -21.32 9.93 2.06
N TYR A 32 -21.04 10.01 0.77
CA TYR A 32 -20.69 11.23 0.05
C TYR A 32 -21.55 11.37 -1.20
N GLY A 33 -22.38 12.42 -1.26
CA GLY A 33 -23.49 12.45 -2.20
C GLY A 33 -24.47 11.31 -1.90
N GLU A 34 -24.71 10.43 -2.87
CA GLU A 34 -25.54 9.21 -2.72
C GLU A 34 -24.70 7.93 -2.67
N THR A 35 -23.39 8.01 -2.94
CA THR A 35 -22.43 6.91 -2.77
C THR A 35 -22.20 6.61 -1.29
N THR A 36 -22.38 5.34 -0.90
CA THR A 36 -22.42 4.89 0.50
C THR A 36 -21.59 3.63 0.71
N ILE A 37 -20.72 3.64 1.72
CA ILE A 37 -19.95 2.48 2.18
C ILE A 37 -20.30 2.11 3.63
N LEU A 38 -20.22 0.83 3.97
CA LEU A 38 -20.19 0.32 5.34
C LEU A 38 -18.78 -0.12 5.67
N THR A 39 -18.23 0.36 6.78
CA THR A 39 -16.98 -0.15 7.35
C THR A 39 -17.26 -0.80 8.69
N ALA A 40 -16.74 -2.00 8.90
CA ALA A 40 -16.79 -2.73 10.15
C ALA A 40 -15.39 -3.23 10.51
N VAL A 41 -15.00 -3.07 11.78
CA VAL A 41 -13.68 -3.48 12.29
C VAL A 41 -13.83 -4.42 13.47
N ASN A 42 -12.97 -5.43 13.52
CA ASN A 42 -12.89 -6.39 14.62
C ASN A 42 -11.43 -6.76 14.89
N ALA A 43 -11.13 -7.02 16.15
CA ALA A 43 -9.90 -7.70 16.55
C ALA A 43 -10.25 -8.99 17.31
N ALA A 44 -9.46 -10.03 17.11
CA ALA A 44 -9.54 -11.28 17.84
C ALA A 44 -9.52 -11.04 19.36
N LYS A 45 -10.09 -11.97 20.13
CA LYS A 45 -10.12 -11.87 21.60
C LYS A 45 -8.81 -12.30 22.26
N THR A 46 -8.05 -13.14 21.58
CA THR A 46 -6.78 -13.71 22.04
C THR A 46 -5.66 -13.26 21.12
N MET A 47 -4.51 -12.93 21.72
CA MET A 47 -3.31 -12.56 20.99
C MET A 47 -2.70 -13.82 20.34
N ARG A 48 -2.07 -13.67 19.18
CA ARG A 48 -1.27 -14.73 18.56
C ARG A 48 0.14 -14.69 19.15
N GLU A 49 0.58 -15.82 19.70
CA GLU A 49 1.93 -15.99 20.28
C GLU A 49 2.92 -16.60 19.28
N ASP A 50 2.42 -17.21 18.22
CA ASP A 50 3.19 -17.91 17.17
C ASP A 50 3.68 -16.99 16.04
N ILE A 51 3.47 -15.67 16.17
CA ILE A 51 3.89 -14.68 15.18
C ILE A 51 4.60 -13.50 15.84
N ASP A 52 5.47 -12.87 15.08
CA ASP A 52 6.30 -11.71 15.43
C ASP A 52 5.86 -10.42 14.70
N TRP A 53 4.78 -10.49 13.91
CA TRP A 53 4.25 -9.38 13.11
C TRP A 53 2.79 -9.08 13.46
N PHE A 54 2.30 -7.90 13.05
CA PHE A 54 0.91 -7.49 13.27
C PHE A 54 -0.06 -8.01 12.18
N PRO A 55 -0.98 -8.94 12.52
CA PRO A 55 -1.96 -9.52 11.59
C PRO A 55 -3.14 -8.60 11.26
N LEU A 56 -2.88 -7.57 10.46
CA LEU A 56 -3.93 -6.75 9.85
C LEU A 56 -4.32 -7.23 8.46
N GLN A 57 -5.63 -7.41 8.25
CA GLN A 57 -6.25 -7.62 6.96
C GLN A 57 -7.27 -6.51 6.66
N VAL A 58 -7.08 -5.82 5.55
CA VAL A 58 -8.06 -4.87 5.01
C VAL A 58 -8.68 -5.46 3.76
N GLU A 59 -10.01 -5.45 3.70
CA GLU A 59 -10.79 -5.85 2.54
C GLU A 59 -11.77 -4.75 2.15
N TYR A 60 -11.61 -4.24 0.94
CA TYR A 60 -12.62 -3.42 0.28
C TYR A 60 -13.35 -4.26 -0.76
N ARG A 61 -14.68 -4.30 -0.68
CA ARG A 61 -15.54 -5.08 -1.57
C ARG A 61 -16.61 -4.24 -2.23
N GLU A 62 -16.68 -4.34 -3.54
CA GLU A 62 -17.74 -3.74 -4.34
C GLU A 62 -18.84 -4.76 -4.57
N ARG A 63 -20.08 -4.28 -4.56
CA ARG A 63 -21.27 -5.09 -4.77
C ARG A 63 -21.98 -4.57 -5.98
N HIS A 64 -22.28 -5.42 -6.96
CA HIS A 64 -22.95 -4.96 -8.18
C HIS A 64 -24.33 -4.38 -7.88
N TYR A 65 -24.98 -4.86 -6.82
CA TYR A 65 -26.26 -4.29 -6.35
C TYR A 65 -26.15 -2.81 -5.99
N ALA A 66 -24.97 -2.32 -5.60
CA ALA A 66 -24.79 -0.92 -5.22
C ALA A 66 -24.99 0.03 -6.42
N ALA A 67 -24.80 -0.48 -7.64
CA ALA A 67 -25.14 0.20 -8.90
C ALA A 67 -26.43 -0.36 -9.55
N GLY A 68 -27.21 -1.17 -8.84
CA GLY A 68 -28.42 -1.81 -9.38
C GLY A 68 -28.17 -2.89 -10.44
N LYS A 69 -26.96 -3.48 -10.48
CA LYS A 69 -26.55 -4.48 -11.48
C LYS A 69 -26.54 -5.90 -10.90
N ILE A 70 -26.77 -6.89 -11.78
CA ILE A 70 -26.49 -8.30 -11.49
C ILE A 70 -25.08 -8.60 -12.02
N PRO A 71 -24.19 -9.23 -11.23
CA PRO A 71 -22.83 -9.54 -11.68
C PRO A 71 -22.83 -10.35 -12.99
N GLY A 72 -21.87 -10.06 -13.86
CA GLY A 72 -21.63 -10.88 -15.04
C GLY A 72 -21.08 -12.27 -14.72
N GLY A 73 -20.60 -12.94 -15.75
CA GLY A 73 -20.09 -14.31 -15.66
C GLY A 73 -21.19 -15.37 -15.43
N PHE A 74 -20.73 -16.61 -15.22
CA PHE A 74 -21.60 -17.79 -15.14
C PHE A 74 -22.35 -17.90 -13.80
N PHE A 75 -21.69 -17.57 -12.69
CA PHE A 75 -22.22 -17.77 -11.34
C PHE A 75 -23.14 -16.66 -10.83
N LYS A 76 -23.20 -15.51 -11.52
CA LYS A 76 -24.01 -14.34 -11.14
C LYS A 76 -23.78 -13.88 -9.69
N ARG A 77 -22.52 -13.89 -9.25
CA ARG A 77 -22.09 -13.57 -7.88
C ARG A 77 -20.68 -13.01 -7.90
N GLU A 78 -20.39 -12.02 -7.06
CA GLU A 78 -19.03 -11.52 -6.88
C GLU A 78 -18.14 -12.60 -6.25
N ALA A 79 -17.04 -12.92 -6.93
CA ALA A 79 -16.07 -13.92 -6.51
C ALA A 79 -14.77 -13.25 -6.02
N ARG A 80 -13.69 -13.43 -6.77
CA ARG A 80 -12.38 -12.82 -6.48
C ARG A 80 -12.48 -11.29 -6.55
N PRO A 81 -11.82 -10.56 -5.64
CA PRO A 81 -11.70 -9.12 -5.75
C PRO A 81 -11.08 -8.71 -7.10
N SER A 82 -11.61 -7.66 -7.70
CA SER A 82 -11.05 -6.98 -8.87
C SER A 82 -9.72 -6.29 -8.53
N GLU A 83 -8.99 -5.84 -9.55
CA GLU A 83 -7.77 -5.04 -9.36
C GLU A 83 -8.07 -3.78 -8.54
N HIS A 84 -9.17 -3.09 -8.85
CA HIS A 84 -9.58 -1.90 -8.12
C HIS A 84 -9.87 -2.19 -6.65
N GLU A 85 -10.60 -3.28 -6.34
CA GLU A 85 -10.87 -3.68 -4.96
C GLU A 85 -9.58 -3.96 -4.16
N VAL A 86 -8.61 -4.63 -4.79
CA VAL A 86 -7.30 -4.90 -4.16
C VAL A 86 -6.51 -3.61 -3.93
N LEU A 87 -6.51 -2.69 -4.89
CA LEU A 87 -5.80 -1.41 -4.79
C LEU A 87 -6.38 -0.53 -3.70
N THR A 88 -7.71 -0.43 -3.63
CA THR A 88 -8.40 0.30 -2.56
C THR A 88 -8.11 -0.31 -1.19
N SER A 89 -8.10 -1.65 -1.09
CA SER A 89 -7.70 -2.33 0.15
C SER A 89 -6.28 -1.95 0.59
N ARG A 90 -5.32 -1.91 -0.35
CA ARG A 90 -3.93 -1.49 -0.08
C ARG A 90 -3.82 -0.02 0.28
N LEU A 91 -4.59 0.83 -0.40
CA LEU A 91 -4.64 2.27 -0.18
C LEU A 91 -5.13 2.58 1.23
N THR A 92 -6.10 1.80 1.74
CA THR A 92 -6.56 1.93 3.13
C THR A 92 -5.59 1.31 4.15
N ASP A 93 -5.00 0.15 3.84
CA ASP A 93 -4.06 -0.55 4.74
C ASP A 93 -2.79 0.27 5.04
N ARG A 94 -2.15 0.81 4.01
CA ARG A 94 -0.86 1.52 4.10
C ARG A 94 -0.82 2.62 5.17
N PRO A 95 -1.79 3.55 5.24
CA PRO A 95 -1.75 4.62 6.23
C PRO A 95 -2.26 4.20 7.62
N ILE A 96 -3.10 3.18 7.75
CA ILE A 96 -3.61 2.76 9.08
C ILE A 96 -2.65 1.81 9.81
N ARG A 97 -1.93 0.95 9.08
CA ARG A 97 -1.07 -0.11 9.65
C ARG A 97 0.02 0.42 10.60
N PRO A 98 0.75 1.50 10.29
CA PRO A 98 1.82 1.99 11.18
C PRO A 98 1.32 2.60 12.49
N LEU A 99 0.02 2.85 12.61
CA LEU A 99 -0.59 3.51 13.77
C LEU A 99 -1.06 2.51 14.84
N PHE A 100 -0.91 1.20 14.60
CA PHE A 100 -1.13 0.18 15.63
C PHE A 100 0.10 0.02 16.52
N PRO A 101 -0.05 -0.27 17.82
CA PRO A 101 1.07 -0.59 18.69
C PRO A 101 1.85 -1.81 18.18
N LYS A 102 3.19 -1.78 18.26
CA LYS A 102 4.03 -2.88 17.77
C LYS A 102 3.74 -4.22 18.45
N SER A 103 3.45 -4.22 19.75
CA SER A 103 3.12 -5.41 20.53
C SER A 103 1.73 -5.97 20.25
N PHE A 104 0.90 -5.28 19.46
CA PHE A 104 -0.49 -5.65 19.23
C PHE A 104 -0.60 -6.78 18.20
N ARG A 105 -0.52 -8.04 18.65
CA ARG A 105 -0.59 -9.24 17.79
C ARG A 105 -1.98 -9.90 17.74
N TYR A 106 -3.04 -9.12 17.89
CA TYR A 106 -4.42 -9.61 17.72
C TYR A 106 -4.81 -9.53 16.24
N GLU A 107 -5.27 -10.64 15.67
CA GLU A 107 -5.79 -10.67 14.30
C GLU A 107 -6.88 -9.62 14.14
N THR A 108 -6.63 -8.65 13.27
CA THR A 108 -7.46 -7.47 13.09
C THR A 108 -7.94 -7.40 11.66
N GLN A 109 -9.24 -7.27 11.49
CA GLN A 109 -9.87 -7.20 10.17
C GLN A 109 -10.66 -5.90 10.02
N VAL A 110 -10.43 -5.22 8.90
CA VAL A 110 -11.18 -4.05 8.44
C VAL A 110 -11.93 -4.45 7.18
N MET A 111 -13.26 -4.57 7.29
CA MET A 111 -14.14 -4.92 6.18
C MET A 111 -14.88 -3.67 5.70
N ILE A 112 -14.69 -3.31 4.44
CA ILE A 112 -15.30 -2.15 3.80
C ILE A 112 -16.14 -2.68 2.64
N THR A 113 -17.43 -2.36 2.63
CA THR A 113 -18.37 -2.81 1.59
C THR A 113 -19.08 -1.62 1.00
N THR A 114 -19.01 -1.45 -0.31
CA THR A 114 -19.81 -0.44 -1.02
C THR A 114 -21.26 -0.92 -1.10
N LEU A 115 -22.16 -0.13 -0.52
CA LEU A 115 -23.59 -0.45 -0.41
C LEU A 115 -24.44 0.24 -1.47
N SER A 116 -24.05 1.46 -1.87
CA SER A 116 -24.71 2.24 -2.92
C SER A 116 -23.67 3.05 -3.68
N SER A 117 -23.86 3.19 -4.98
CA SER A 117 -23.10 4.07 -5.87
C SER A 117 -24.06 4.98 -6.61
N ASP A 118 -23.72 6.24 -6.72
CA ASP A 118 -24.46 7.23 -7.51
C ASP A 118 -23.90 7.41 -8.91
N GLY A 119 -22.88 6.62 -9.28
CA GLY A 119 -22.24 6.68 -10.58
C GLY A 119 -21.31 7.88 -10.80
N GLU A 120 -21.29 8.87 -9.90
CA GLU A 120 -20.51 10.10 -10.05
C GLU A 120 -19.40 10.22 -9.02
N ASN A 121 -19.64 9.83 -7.77
CA ASN A 121 -18.69 9.95 -6.67
C ASN A 121 -17.93 8.63 -6.46
N MET A 122 -16.60 8.72 -6.29
CA MET A 122 -15.74 7.54 -6.14
C MET A 122 -15.85 6.95 -4.72
N ALA A 123 -16.31 5.69 -4.62
CA ALA A 123 -16.48 5.00 -3.34
C ALA A 123 -15.14 4.70 -2.63
N ASP A 124 -14.06 4.48 -3.39
CA ASP A 124 -12.73 4.13 -2.87
C ASP A 124 -12.15 5.20 -1.93
N THR A 125 -12.47 6.47 -2.19
CA THR A 125 -11.97 7.61 -1.44
C THR A 125 -12.57 7.66 -0.04
N LEU A 126 -13.75 7.06 0.15
CA LEU A 126 -14.42 6.94 1.45
C LEU A 126 -13.80 5.85 2.33
N ALA A 127 -13.12 4.86 1.73
CA ALA A 127 -12.63 3.67 2.44
C ALA A 127 -11.69 4.03 3.60
N GLY A 128 -10.74 4.95 3.37
CA GLY A 128 -9.83 5.42 4.42
C GLY A 128 -10.53 6.17 5.55
N VAL A 129 -11.56 6.97 5.23
CA VAL A 129 -12.37 7.71 6.21
C VAL A 129 -13.20 6.75 7.06
N GLY A 130 -13.84 5.76 6.43
CA GLY A 130 -14.62 4.74 7.10
C GLY A 130 -13.78 3.87 8.03
N ALA A 131 -12.61 3.40 7.55
CA ALA A 131 -11.67 2.62 8.35
C ALA A 131 -11.16 3.39 9.57
N SER A 132 -10.73 4.64 9.37
CA SER A 132 -10.27 5.51 10.47
C SER A 132 -11.37 5.68 11.52
N CYS A 133 -12.56 6.13 11.10
CA CYS A 133 -13.63 6.40 12.06
C CYS A 133 -14.12 5.13 12.78
N ALA A 134 -14.20 3.99 12.09
CA ALA A 134 -14.56 2.71 12.70
C ALA A 134 -13.53 2.26 13.75
N LEU A 135 -12.23 2.41 13.46
CA LEU A 135 -11.16 2.12 14.42
C LEU A 135 -11.22 3.07 15.63
N MET A 136 -11.50 4.35 15.42
CA MET A 136 -11.60 5.31 16.52
C MET A 136 -12.71 4.93 17.51
N ILE A 137 -13.90 4.56 17.03
CA ILE A 137 -15.02 4.16 17.89
C ILE A 137 -14.94 2.73 18.43
N SER A 138 -13.94 1.96 17.98
CA SER A 138 -13.73 0.59 18.43
C SER A 138 -12.97 0.50 19.75
N ASP A 139 -12.97 -0.69 20.37
CA ASP A 139 -12.11 -0.99 21.51
C ASP A 139 -10.63 -1.23 21.11
N ILE A 140 -10.28 -1.19 19.83
CA ILE A 140 -8.94 -1.52 19.34
C ILE A 140 -7.99 -0.33 19.57
N PRO A 141 -6.81 -0.52 20.21
CA PRO A 141 -5.82 0.52 20.39
C PRO A 141 -5.21 0.91 19.05
N TRP A 142 -5.36 2.18 18.67
CA TRP A 142 -4.94 2.70 17.38
C TRP A 142 -4.70 4.21 17.47
N ASN A 143 -3.53 4.67 17.00
CA ASN A 143 -3.02 6.04 17.16
C ASN A 143 -3.41 6.97 15.99
N GLY A 144 -4.62 6.82 15.45
CA GLY A 144 -5.17 7.78 14.49
C GLY A 144 -5.69 9.08 15.14
N PRO A 145 -6.54 9.86 14.46
CA PRO A 145 -7.20 9.57 13.18
C PRO A 145 -6.34 9.84 11.94
N ILE A 146 -6.81 9.30 10.82
CA ILE A 146 -6.41 9.73 9.48
C ILE A 146 -7.65 10.05 8.64
N ALA A 147 -7.48 10.82 7.57
CA ALA A 147 -8.48 10.91 6.52
C ALA A 147 -7.80 10.78 5.16
N SER A 148 -8.59 10.43 4.15
CA SER A 148 -8.15 10.34 2.76
C SER A 148 -9.06 11.21 1.90
N VAL A 149 -8.47 11.88 0.92
CA VAL A 149 -9.17 12.64 -0.11
C VAL A 149 -8.55 12.35 -1.46
N ARG A 150 -9.34 12.47 -2.52
CA ARG A 150 -8.85 12.46 -3.90
C ARG A 150 -8.69 13.90 -4.36
N VAL A 151 -7.63 14.20 -5.11
CA VAL A 151 -7.42 15.49 -5.74
C VAL A 151 -7.25 15.28 -7.24
N GLY A 152 -8.08 16.01 -7.99
CA GLY A 152 -7.91 16.21 -9.42
C GLY A 152 -7.48 17.64 -9.71
N ARG A 153 -7.03 17.89 -10.93
CA ARG A 153 -6.72 19.21 -11.45
C ARG A 153 -7.39 19.40 -12.81
N CYS A 154 -8.48 20.16 -12.82
CA CYS A 154 -9.31 20.40 -14.00
C CYS A 154 -9.09 21.83 -14.48
N SER A 155 -8.69 22.02 -15.74
CA SER A 155 -8.38 23.35 -16.29
C SER A 155 -7.38 24.17 -15.44
N GLY A 156 -6.44 23.49 -14.77
CA GLY A 156 -5.43 24.11 -13.90
C GLY A 156 -5.87 24.34 -12.46
N GLU A 157 -7.14 24.10 -12.10
CA GLU A 157 -7.65 24.28 -10.74
C GLU A 157 -7.78 22.95 -9.98
N PHE A 158 -7.37 22.93 -8.71
CA PHE A 158 -7.49 21.73 -7.87
C PHE A 158 -8.93 21.52 -7.40
N VAL A 159 -9.40 20.28 -7.53
CA VAL A 159 -10.73 19.85 -7.09
C VAL A 159 -10.58 18.71 -6.11
N VAL A 160 -11.19 18.83 -4.92
CA VAL A 160 -11.21 17.76 -3.91
C VAL A 160 -12.39 16.83 -4.14
N ASN A 161 -12.15 15.53 -4.02
CA ASN A 161 -13.10 14.46 -4.35
C ASN A 161 -13.86 14.75 -5.66
N PRO A 162 -13.13 14.93 -6.78
CA PRO A 162 -13.72 15.20 -8.09
C PRO A 162 -14.66 14.05 -8.50
N THR A 163 -15.67 14.38 -9.33
CA THR A 163 -16.54 13.36 -9.93
C THR A 163 -15.78 12.49 -10.94
N ARG A 164 -16.40 11.39 -11.39
CA ARG A 164 -15.89 10.61 -12.53
C ARG A 164 -15.71 11.49 -13.77
N SER A 165 -16.67 12.37 -14.03
CA SER A 165 -16.64 13.30 -15.15
C SER A 165 -15.49 14.30 -15.03
N ASP A 166 -15.27 14.85 -13.83
CA ASP A 166 -14.14 15.75 -13.58
C ASP A 166 -12.79 15.04 -13.77
N ILE A 167 -12.65 13.80 -13.30
CA ILE A 167 -11.42 13.01 -13.45
C ILE A 167 -11.08 12.74 -14.92
N ALA A 168 -12.08 12.60 -15.80
CA ALA A 168 -11.84 12.40 -17.23
C ALA A 168 -11.15 13.60 -17.89
N GLU A 169 -11.44 14.82 -17.40
CA GLU A 169 -10.85 16.08 -17.86
C GLU A 169 -9.62 16.51 -17.05
N SER A 170 -9.27 15.73 -16.02
CA SER A 170 -8.21 16.05 -15.08
C SER A 170 -6.84 15.58 -15.57
N ASP A 171 -5.83 16.44 -15.44
CA ASP A 171 -4.43 16.06 -15.69
C ASP A 171 -3.74 15.47 -14.45
N MET A 172 -4.47 15.32 -13.33
CA MET A 172 -4.00 14.73 -12.08
C MET A 172 -5.08 13.83 -11.46
N ASP A 173 -4.70 12.68 -10.92
CA ASP A 173 -5.58 11.85 -10.10
C ASP A 173 -4.76 11.23 -8.98
N ILE A 174 -4.78 11.91 -7.82
CA ILE A 174 -4.04 11.48 -6.63
C ILE A 174 -4.99 11.28 -5.46
N ILE A 175 -4.79 10.22 -4.71
CA ILE A 175 -5.38 10.02 -3.39
C ILE A 175 -4.30 10.28 -2.36
N VAL A 176 -4.63 11.15 -1.42
CA VAL A 176 -3.74 11.60 -0.35
C VAL A 176 -4.38 11.22 0.97
N SER A 177 -3.61 10.55 1.82
CA SER A 177 -3.99 10.27 3.21
C SER A 177 -3.06 11.00 4.16
N GLY A 178 -3.63 11.52 5.24
CA GLY A 178 -2.89 12.32 6.22
C GLY A 178 -3.54 12.28 7.60
N ASN A 179 -2.75 12.71 8.58
CA ASN A 179 -3.23 13.07 9.92
C ASN A 179 -3.31 14.60 10.05
N GLU A 180 -3.57 15.10 11.25
CA GLU A 180 -3.72 16.55 11.50
C GLU A 180 -2.46 17.37 11.20
N GLN A 181 -1.29 16.73 11.21
CA GLN A 181 0.00 17.39 11.13
C GLN A 181 0.66 17.20 9.77
N THR A 182 0.51 16.03 9.16
CA THR A 182 1.34 15.58 8.04
C THR A 182 0.55 14.70 7.06
N VAL A 183 1.00 14.71 5.81
CA VAL A 183 0.64 13.71 4.80
C VAL A 183 1.43 12.43 5.10
N VAL A 184 0.75 11.29 5.11
CA VAL A 184 1.35 9.98 5.44
C VAL A 184 1.44 9.05 4.24
N MET A 185 0.58 9.23 3.24
CA MET A 185 0.54 8.36 2.07
C MET A 185 -0.02 9.14 0.87
N VAL A 186 0.60 8.92 -0.29
CA VAL A 186 0.16 9.43 -1.59
C VAL A 186 0.16 8.26 -2.57
N GLU A 187 -0.91 8.15 -3.35
CA GLU A 187 -1.07 7.16 -4.41
C GLU A 187 -1.82 7.80 -5.57
N GLY A 188 -1.27 7.75 -6.78
CA GLY A 188 -1.91 8.42 -7.91
C GLY A 188 -1.02 8.53 -9.13
N GLY A 189 -1.38 9.40 -10.05
CA GLY A 189 -0.57 9.77 -11.20
C GLY A 189 -1.04 11.09 -11.80
N ALA A 190 -0.24 11.61 -12.72
CA ALA A 190 -0.50 12.88 -13.37
C ALA A 190 0.08 12.87 -14.79
N LYS A 191 -0.52 13.65 -15.68
CA LYS A 191 -0.10 13.81 -17.08
C LYS A 191 0.98 14.90 -17.15
N MET A 192 2.22 14.51 -16.85
CA MET A 192 3.41 15.38 -16.95
C MET A 192 3.26 16.70 -16.17
N VAL A 193 2.70 16.62 -14.96
CA VAL A 193 2.55 17.77 -14.06
C VAL A 193 3.87 18.11 -13.37
N SER A 194 4.13 19.39 -13.12
CA SER A 194 5.35 19.86 -12.46
C SER A 194 5.43 19.40 -11.00
N GLU A 195 6.64 19.29 -10.45
CA GLU A 195 6.85 18.98 -9.04
C GLU A 195 6.23 20.04 -8.12
N GLU A 196 6.27 21.32 -8.52
CA GLU A 196 5.66 22.42 -7.76
C GLU A 196 4.15 22.26 -7.64
N ASP A 197 3.46 22.01 -8.76
CA ASP A 197 2.02 21.78 -8.77
C ASP A 197 1.64 20.52 -7.96
N PHE A 198 2.47 19.49 -8.01
CA PHE A 198 2.25 18.28 -7.22
C PHE A 198 2.32 18.58 -5.72
N LEU A 199 3.28 19.40 -5.26
CA LEU A 199 3.37 19.83 -3.87
C LEU A 199 2.16 20.67 -3.45
N LEU A 200 1.74 21.63 -4.29
CA LEU A 200 0.55 22.44 -4.03
C LEU A 200 -0.72 21.57 -3.91
N ALA A 201 -0.83 20.50 -4.72
CA ALA A 201 -1.93 19.55 -4.61
C ALA A 201 -1.95 18.81 -3.25
N LEU A 202 -0.78 18.48 -2.70
CA LEU A 202 -0.67 17.85 -1.38
C LEU A 202 -1.09 18.79 -0.25
N GLU A 203 -0.69 20.07 -0.33
CA GLU A 203 -1.11 21.10 0.64
C GLU A 203 -2.62 21.33 0.58
N PHE A 204 -3.17 21.44 -0.64
CA PHE A 204 -4.61 21.53 -0.88
C PHE A 204 -5.36 20.34 -0.28
N ALA A 205 -4.88 19.11 -0.52
CA ALA A 205 -5.44 17.90 0.06
C ALA A 205 -5.44 17.92 1.59
N HIS A 206 -4.33 18.35 2.21
CA HIS A 206 -4.17 18.35 3.66
C HIS A 206 -5.19 19.26 4.36
N GLY A 207 -5.55 20.37 3.73
CA GLY A 207 -6.62 21.26 4.22
C GLY A 207 -7.96 20.54 4.41
N PHE A 208 -8.37 19.71 3.45
CA PHE A 208 -9.62 18.95 3.54
C PHE A 208 -9.52 17.71 4.45
N ILE A 209 -8.34 17.08 4.49
CA ILE A 209 -8.07 15.98 5.42
C ILE A 209 -8.33 16.42 6.87
N LYS A 210 -7.88 17.61 7.26
CA LYS A 210 -8.15 18.17 8.61
C LYS A 210 -9.64 18.33 8.88
N GLN A 211 -10.41 18.85 7.92
CA GLN A 211 -11.87 19.01 8.06
C GLN A 211 -12.58 17.65 8.26
N ILE A 212 -12.16 16.62 7.54
CA ILE A 212 -12.72 15.27 7.69
C ILE A 212 -12.31 14.65 9.03
N ILE A 213 -11.07 14.89 9.50
CA ILE A 213 -10.64 14.47 10.83
C ILE A 213 -11.49 15.14 11.92
N ASP A 214 -11.78 16.44 11.80
CA ASP A 214 -12.65 17.15 12.74
C ASP A 214 -14.06 16.52 12.77
N LEU A 215 -14.58 16.10 11.61
CA LEU A 215 -15.84 15.35 11.54
C LEU A 215 -15.74 14.02 12.30
N GLN A 216 -14.68 13.23 12.11
CA GLN A 216 -14.49 11.97 12.83
C GLN A 216 -14.37 12.19 14.35
N LYS A 217 -13.67 13.24 14.78
CA LYS A 217 -13.57 13.61 16.20
C LYS A 217 -14.93 13.97 16.80
N LYS A 218 -15.80 14.67 16.05
CA LYS A 218 -17.19 14.94 16.48
C LYS A 218 -18.01 13.66 16.64
N VAL A 219 -17.81 12.66 15.78
CA VAL A 219 -18.44 11.34 15.92
C VAL A 219 -18.02 10.71 17.23
N VAL A 220 -16.70 10.64 17.50
CA VAL A 220 -16.13 9.91 18.65
C VAL A 220 -16.45 10.58 19.98
N ALA A 221 -16.52 11.92 20.03
CA ALA A 221 -16.85 12.69 21.24
C ALA A 221 -18.19 12.30 21.89
N ASP A 222 -19.07 11.66 21.12
CA ASP A 222 -20.40 11.25 21.51
C ASP A 222 -20.49 9.81 22.06
N PHE A 223 -19.35 9.15 22.22
CA PHE A 223 -19.20 7.77 22.70
C PHE A 223 -18.10 7.67 23.77
N ASP A 224 -18.39 6.96 24.85
CA ASP A 224 -17.39 6.60 25.87
C ASP A 224 -16.61 5.36 25.41
N VAL A 225 -15.67 5.56 24.48
CA VAL A 225 -14.88 4.48 23.91
C VAL A 225 -13.77 4.07 24.88
N VAL A 226 -13.84 2.83 25.38
CA VAL A 226 -12.78 2.22 26.18
C VAL A 226 -11.91 1.36 25.28
N LYS A 227 -10.63 1.73 25.14
CA LYS A 227 -9.65 0.93 24.41
C LYS A 227 -9.20 -0.27 25.26
N ARG A 228 -8.94 -1.40 24.60
CA ARG A 228 -8.27 -2.55 25.21
C ARG A 228 -6.88 -2.12 25.68
N GLU A 229 -6.41 -2.78 26.72
CA GLU A 229 -5.04 -2.64 27.15
C GLU A 229 -4.09 -3.05 26.03
N ILE A 230 -3.05 -2.24 25.85
CA ILE A 230 -1.96 -2.56 24.92
C ILE A 230 -1.10 -3.60 25.62
N PRO A 231 -0.89 -4.79 25.03
CA PRO A 231 0.05 -5.76 25.59
C PRO A 231 1.40 -5.10 25.83
N ALA A 232 2.00 -5.35 26.99
CA ALA A 232 3.37 -4.93 27.23
C ALA A 232 4.26 -5.45 26.10
N ALA A 233 5.22 -4.64 25.67
CA ALA A 233 6.27 -5.16 24.81
C ALA A 233 7.09 -6.16 25.62
N ASP A 234 7.50 -7.24 24.97
CA ASP A 234 8.41 -8.21 25.55
C ASP A 234 9.80 -7.55 25.61
N GLU A 235 10.07 -6.80 26.69
CA GLU A 235 11.31 -6.05 26.88
C GLU A 235 12.16 -6.66 28.02
N ASN A 236 13.41 -6.98 27.71
CA ASN A 236 14.43 -7.38 28.68
C ASN A 236 15.70 -6.55 28.46
N GLN A 237 15.83 -5.46 29.21
CA GLN A 237 16.96 -4.52 29.10
C GLN A 237 18.31 -5.14 29.43
N GLU A 238 18.35 -6.17 30.28
CA GLU A 238 19.59 -6.88 30.58
C GLU A 238 20.03 -7.72 29.38
N LEU A 239 19.08 -8.42 28.75
CA LEU A 239 19.33 -9.18 27.52
C LEU A 239 19.72 -8.25 26.36
N GLU A 240 19.04 -7.13 26.18
CA GLU A 240 19.37 -6.15 25.14
C GLU A 240 20.83 -5.69 25.24
N LYS A 241 21.31 -5.37 26.46
CA LYS A 241 22.70 -5.00 26.71
C LYS A 241 23.68 -6.15 26.50
N ALA A 242 23.28 -7.37 26.86
CA ALA A 242 24.08 -8.56 26.63
C ALA A 242 24.25 -8.82 25.12
N VAL A 243 23.18 -8.72 24.35
CA VAL A 243 23.19 -8.80 22.88
C VAL A 243 24.08 -7.72 22.30
N GLU A 244 23.88 -6.44 22.66
CA GLU A 244 24.72 -5.33 22.18
C GLU A 244 26.20 -5.64 22.40
N SER A 245 26.56 -6.07 23.61
CA SER A 245 27.95 -6.40 23.95
C SER A 245 28.53 -7.56 23.12
N ALA A 246 27.71 -8.56 22.78
CA ALA A 246 28.13 -9.74 22.03
C ALA A 246 28.33 -9.46 20.53
N VAL A 247 27.50 -8.59 19.92
CA VAL A 247 27.47 -8.41 18.47
C VAL A 247 28.03 -7.09 17.95
N LYS A 248 28.20 -6.05 18.80
CA LYS A 248 28.57 -4.69 18.36
C LYS A 248 29.80 -4.62 17.47
N ALA A 249 30.85 -5.37 17.80
CA ALA A 249 32.08 -5.39 17.02
C ALA A 249 31.89 -6.03 15.63
N ASP A 250 31.04 -7.04 15.53
CA ASP A 250 30.78 -7.76 14.30
C ASP A 250 29.78 -7.02 13.41
N ILE A 251 28.74 -6.41 14.01
CA ILE A 251 27.85 -5.46 13.33
C ILE A 251 28.68 -4.33 12.69
N SER A 252 29.62 -3.74 13.44
CA SER A 252 30.47 -2.65 12.95
C SER A 252 31.29 -3.05 11.71
N LYS A 253 31.64 -4.32 11.55
CA LYS A 253 32.30 -4.86 10.35
C LYS A 253 31.29 -5.16 9.24
N ALA A 254 30.17 -5.81 9.57
CA ALA A 254 29.15 -6.22 8.61
C ALA A 254 28.53 -5.04 7.86
N ILE A 255 28.30 -3.89 8.54
CA ILE A 255 27.75 -2.69 7.89
C ILE A 255 28.70 -2.03 6.88
N GLN A 256 29.98 -2.44 6.85
CA GLN A 256 30.97 -1.95 5.88
C GLN A 256 31.03 -2.84 4.62
N ILE A 257 30.40 -4.01 4.64
CA ILE A 257 30.36 -4.94 3.50
C ILE A 257 29.38 -4.39 2.46
N SER A 258 29.89 -4.08 1.27
CA SER A 258 29.09 -3.48 0.20
C SER A 258 28.28 -4.53 -0.59
N ASP A 259 28.88 -5.69 -0.84
CA ASP A 259 28.21 -6.81 -1.53
C ASP A 259 27.01 -7.34 -0.73
N LYS A 260 25.90 -7.61 -1.41
CA LYS A 260 24.66 -8.02 -0.75
C LYS A 260 24.77 -9.40 -0.12
N LEU A 261 25.24 -10.39 -0.88
CA LEU A 261 25.25 -11.79 -0.44
C LEU A 261 26.28 -11.99 0.68
N GLU A 262 27.45 -11.36 0.56
CA GLU A 262 28.44 -11.38 1.64
C GLU A 262 27.92 -10.72 2.92
N ARG A 263 27.17 -9.61 2.79
CA ARG A 263 26.57 -8.92 3.93
C ARG A 263 25.43 -9.71 4.57
N GLU A 264 24.55 -10.32 3.76
CA GLU A 264 23.47 -11.19 4.26
C GLU A 264 24.03 -12.36 5.05
N LYS A 265 25.06 -13.03 4.52
CA LYS A 265 25.76 -14.09 5.24
C LYS A 265 26.41 -13.59 6.54
N ALA A 266 27.08 -12.44 6.52
CA ALA A 266 27.67 -11.88 7.73
C ALA A 266 26.62 -11.54 8.80
N ILE A 267 25.43 -11.10 8.38
CA ILE A 267 24.29 -10.86 9.28
C ILE A 267 23.77 -12.18 9.86
N GLU A 268 23.59 -13.22 9.03
CA GLU A 268 23.21 -14.57 9.48
C GLU A 268 24.20 -15.11 10.52
N ASP A 269 25.52 -15.02 10.24
CA ASP A 269 26.57 -15.45 11.17
C ASP A 269 26.51 -14.67 12.50
N ILE A 270 26.13 -13.39 12.48
CA ILE A 270 25.96 -12.57 13.70
C ILE A 270 24.76 -13.06 14.52
N HIS A 271 23.64 -13.37 13.86
CA HIS A 271 22.46 -13.95 14.53
C HIS A 271 22.80 -15.28 15.18
N GLU A 272 23.39 -16.22 14.43
CA GLU A 272 23.79 -17.52 14.95
C GLU A 272 24.77 -17.40 16.13
N LYS A 273 25.75 -16.49 16.03
CA LYS A 273 26.69 -16.23 17.12
C LYS A 273 25.98 -15.71 18.37
N ALA A 274 25.09 -14.72 18.22
CA ALA A 274 24.36 -14.14 19.34
C ALA A 274 23.50 -15.18 20.06
N LEU A 275 22.83 -16.06 19.30
CA LEU A 275 22.04 -17.16 19.84
C LEU A 275 22.93 -18.13 20.62
N ASN A 276 24.02 -18.61 20.01
CA ASN A 276 24.95 -19.55 20.66
C ASN A 276 25.63 -18.97 21.93
N ASP A 277 26.06 -17.71 21.88
CA ASP A 277 26.77 -17.06 22.99
C ASP A 277 25.85 -16.81 24.21
N LEU A 278 24.54 -16.64 23.98
CA LEU A 278 23.57 -16.26 25.01
C LEU A 278 22.63 -17.40 25.43
N GLU A 279 22.61 -18.53 24.71
CA GLU A 279 21.73 -19.68 24.97
C GLU A 279 21.79 -20.16 26.44
N GLU A 280 23.00 -20.32 27.00
CA GLU A 280 23.16 -20.79 28.38
C GLU A 280 22.70 -19.76 29.42
N SER A 281 22.87 -18.46 29.13
CA SER A 281 22.55 -17.37 30.07
C SER A 281 21.09 -16.94 30.01
N TYR A 282 20.46 -17.09 28.83
CA TYR A 282 19.09 -16.67 28.54
C TYR A 282 18.35 -17.78 27.77
N PRO A 283 18.06 -18.91 28.43
CA PRO A 283 17.33 -19.99 27.79
C PRO A 283 15.94 -19.52 27.33
N GLU A 284 15.44 -20.10 26.25
CA GLU A 284 14.11 -19.81 25.67
C GLU A 284 13.92 -18.36 25.18
N SER A 285 15.00 -17.58 25.03
CA SER A 285 14.95 -16.17 24.59
C SER A 285 15.34 -15.95 23.12
N GLU A 286 15.37 -17.01 22.30
CA GLU A 286 15.83 -17.01 20.91
C GLU A 286 15.21 -15.88 20.06
N GLN A 287 13.87 -15.78 20.06
CA GLN A 287 13.16 -14.75 19.30
C GLN A 287 13.50 -13.33 19.75
N MET A 288 13.73 -13.13 21.06
CA MET A 288 14.06 -11.82 21.62
C MET A 288 15.51 -11.44 21.29
N ILE A 289 16.43 -12.40 21.30
CA ILE A 289 17.81 -12.22 20.85
C ILE A 289 17.81 -11.79 19.38
N ASP A 290 17.10 -12.50 18.51
CA ASP A 290 17.00 -12.16 17.07
C ASP A 290 16.41 -10.78 16.83
N ALA A 291 15.38 -10.41 17.58
CA ALA A 291 14.78 -9.07 17.51
C ALA A 291 15.80 -7.99 17.91
N TYR A 292 16.55 -8.18 19.00
CA TYR A 292 17.55 -7.21 19.44
C TYR A 292 18.74 -7.11 18.48
N VAL A 293 19.23 -8.21 17.92
CA VAL A 293 20.26 -8.16 16.87
C VAL A 293 19.77 -7.34 15.67
N SER A 294 18.53 -7.58 15.24
CA SER A 294 17.90 -6.84 14.12
C SER A 294 17.77 -5.34 14.40
N ASP A 295 17.37 -4.97 15.62
CA ASP A 295 17.25 -3.56 16.03
C ASP A 295 18.63 -2.88 16.10
N GLN A 296 19.65 -3.55 16.64
CA GLN A 296 21.03 -3.05 16.67
C GLN A 296 21.60 -2.85 15.25
N LEU A 297 21.37 -3.79 14.33
CA LEU A 297 21.76 -3.65 12.92
C LEU A 297 21.08 -2.44 12.26
N LYS A 298 19.78 -2.26 12.52
CA LYS A 298 19.00 -1.15 11.99
C LYS A 298 19.50 0.20 12.49
N GLU A 299 19.83 0.30 13.78
CA GLU A 299 20.41 1.52 14.35
C GLU A 299 21.79 1.80 13.75
N ALA A 300 22.65 0.78 13.64
CA ALA A 300 23.99 0.92 13.07
C ALA A 300 23.97 1.42 11.61
N PHE A 301 23.10 0.85 10.75
CA PHE A 301 22.93 1.35 9.37
C PHE A 301 22.42 2.78 9.34
N ARG A 302 21.50 3.15 10.23
CA ARG A 302 20.96 4.50 10.31
C ARG A 302 22.04 5.51 10.71
N GLU A 303 22.84 5.17 11.72
CA GLU A 303 23.94 6.00 12.19
C GLU A 303 25.01 6.16 11.10
N GLN A 304 25.38 5.09 10.39
CA GLN A 304 26.31 5.16 9.26
C GLN A 304 25.86 6.17 8.20
N ILE A 305 24.57 6.14 7.83
CA ILE A 305 24.02 7.09 6.84
C ILE A 305 24.06 8.53 7.37
N LEU A 306 23.69 8.76 8.63
CA LEU A 306 23.63 10.10 9.22
C LEU A 306 25.01 10.70 9.50
N ALA A 307 25.96 9.90 9.99
CA ALA A 307 27.28 10.36 10.41
C ALA A 307 28.27 10.40 9.24
N GLN A 308 28.24 9.40 8.35
CA GLN A 308 29.23 9.25 7.29
C GLN A 308 28.69 9.69 5.92
N GLY A 309 27.36 9.81 5.75
CA GLY A 309 26.75 10.10 4.45
C GLY A 309 26.87 8.95 3.44
N VAL A 310 27.18 7.75 3.92
CA VAL A 310 27.42 6.55 3.13
C VAL A 310 26.34 5.52 3.44
N ARG A 311 25.82 4.89 2.39
CA ARG A 311 24.79 3.84 2.46
C ARG A 311 25.45 2.47 2.66
N SER A 312 24.63 1.46 2.96
CA SER A 312 25.05 0.07 3.15
C SER A 312 25.84 -0.54 1.98
N ASP A 313 25.69 0.00 0.77
CA ASP A 313 26.41 -0.44 -0.44
C ASP A 313 27.52 0.53 -0.87
N GLY A 314 27.99 1.41 0.03
CA GLY A 314 29.10 2.33 -0.20
C GLY A 314 28.75 3.59 -0.99
N ARG A 315 27.51 3.72 -1.49
CA ARG A 315 27.06 4.89 -2.27
C ARG A 315 26.73 6.09 -1.41
N LYS A 316 26.84 7.30 -1.98
CA LYS A 316 26.27 8.52 -1.40
C LYS A 316 24.75 8.56 -1.56
N SER A 317 24.10 9.51 -0.89
CA SER A 317 22.65 9.75 -1.00
C SER A 317 22.18 10.08 -2.44
N THR A 318 23.06 10.64 -3.28
CA THR A 318 22.77 11.07 -4.65
C THR A 318 23.18 10.06 -5.73
N ASP A 319 23.93 9.02 -5.38
CA ASP A 319 24.50 8.12 -6.38
C ASP A 319 23.47 7.07 -6.83
N ILE A 320 23.32 6.91 -8.15
CA ILE A 320 22.48 5.88 -8.77
C ILE A 320 23.35 4.64 -9.03
N ARG A 321 22.76 3.45 -8.85
CA ARG A 321 23.43 2.18 -9.18
C ARG A 321 23.70 2.07 -10.70
N PRO A 322 24.69 1.27 -11.13
CA PRO A 322 24.94 1.03 -12.55
C PRO A 322 23.67 0.59 -13.29
N ILE A 323 23.47 1.11 -14.49
CA ILE A 323 22.31 0.80 -15.34
C ILE A 323 22.81 0.12 -16.61
N THR A 324 22.20 -1.00 -16.96
CA THR A 324 22.35 -1.64 -18.27
C THR A 324 20.98 -1.86 -18.89
N ILE A 325 20.93 -1.74 -20.21
CA ILE A 325 19.69 -1.83 -21.00
C ILE A 325 20.03 -2.67 -22.23
N GLU A 326 19.30 -3.76 -22.42
CA GLU A 326 19.37 -4.59 -23.62
C GLU A 326 17.99 -4.67 -24.25
N THR A 327 17.86 -4.20 -25.50
CA THR A 327 16.65 -4.33 -26.31
C THR A 327 16.73 -5.59 -27.18
N ASP A 328 15.59 -6.07 -27.66
CA ASP A 328 15.49 -7.27 -28.50
C ASP A 328 16.06 -8.54 -27.85
N PHE A 329 15.94 -8.62 -26.52
CA PHE A 329 16.44 -9.73 -25.71
C PHE A 329 15.81 -11.09 -26.10
N LEU A 330 14.53 -11.09 -26.50
CA LEU A 330 13.80 -12.29 -26.92
C LEU A 330 13.56 -12.28 -28.44
N PRO A 331 13.82 -13.41 -29.14
CA PRO A 331 13.84 -13.45 -30.61
C PRO A 331 12.46 -13.49 -31.29
N ARG A 332 11.38 -13.73 -30.54
CA ARG A 332 10.04 -14.02 -31.11
C ARG A 332 8.92 -13.10 -30.62
N THR A 333 9.15 -12.35 -29.56
CA THR A 333 8.18 -11.42 -29.00
C THR A 333 8.07 -10.16 -29.87
N HIS A 334 6.95 -9.45 -29.82
CA HIS A 334 6.82 -8.21 -30.61
C HIS A 334 7.79 -7.12 -30.15
N GLY A 335 8.11 -7.10 -28.86
CA GLY A 335 9.19 -6.29 -28.30
C GLY A 335 9.64 -6.88 -26.96
N SER A 336 10.90 -6.68 -26.61
CA SER A 336 11.44 -7.09 -25.31
C SER A 336 12.61 -6.22 -24.89
N ALA A 337 12.71 -5.95 -23.59
CA ALA A 337 13.81 -5.22 -22.99
C ALA A 337 14.22 -5.86 -21.67
N LEU A 338 15.52 -6.06 -21.46
CA LEU A 338 16.10 -6.41 -20.17
C LEU A 338 16.70 -5.13 -19.57
N PHE A 339 16.08 -4.65 -18.50
CA PHE A 339 16.55 -3.48 -17.75
C PHE A 339 17.15 -3.93 -16.43
N THR A 340 18.40 -3.53 -16.17
CA THR A 340 19.08 -3.79 -14.89
C THR A 340 19.55 -2.50 -14.27
N ARG A 341 19.30 -2.32 -12.96
CA ARG A 341 19.83 -1.21 -12.14
C ARG A 341 20.41 -1.74 -10.83
N GLY A 342 21.72 -1.96 -10.82
CA GLY A 342 22.39 -2.77 -9.80
C GLY A 342 21.76 -4.16 -9.74
N GLU A 343 21.47 -4.67 -8.55
CA GLU A 343 20.84 -5.98 -8.34
C GLU A 343 19.30 -5.92 -8.44
N THR A 344 18.78 -5.15 -9.39
CA THR A 344 17.34 -5.10 -9.68
C THR A 344 17.16 -5.20 -11.18
N GLN A 345 16.57 -6.31 -11.63
CA GLN A 345 16.44 -6.64 -13.05
C GLN A 345 14.99 -6.96 -13.38
N ALA A 346 14.51 -6.37 -14.48
CA ALA A 346 13.19 -6.60 -15.03
C ALA A 346 13.31 -6.95 -16.52
N LEU A 347 12.80 -8.12 -16.90
CA LEU A 347 12.56 -8.46 -18.30
C LEU A 347 11.13 -8.03 -18.64
N VAL A 348 10.99 -7.04 -19.51
CA VAL A 348 9.69 -6.52 -19.93
C VAL A 348 9.43 -6.94 -21.37
N VAL A 349 8.23 -7.46 -21.62
CA VAL A 349 7.83 -8.04 -22.90
C VAL A 349 6.55 -7.37 -23.41
N LEU A 350 6.59 -6.92 -24.66
CA LEU A 350 5.46 -6.35 -25.39
C LEU A 350 4.76 -7.41 -26.24
N THR A 351 3.44 -7.40 -26.19
CA THR A 351 2.56 -8.09 -27.12
C THR A 351 1.51 -7.13 -27.66
N LEU A 352 1.27 -7.20 -28.96
CA LEU A 352 0.26 -6.42 -29.67
C LEU A 352 -0.87 -7.36 -30.09
N GLY A 353 -2.10 -6.93 -29.84
CA GLY A 353 -3.32 -7.65 -30.15
C GLY A 353 -4.31 -6.81 -30.93
N SER A 354 -5.37 -7.46 -31.39
CA SER A 354 -6.52 -6.83 -32.04
C SER A 354 -7.49 -6.25 -31.00
N PRO A 355 -8.51 -5.47 -31.40
CA PRO A 355 -9.58 -5.03 -30.50
C PRO A 355 -10.40 -6.17 -29.85
N ARG A 356 -10.26 -7.41 -30.34
CA ARG A 356 -10.89 -8.59 -29.70
C ARG A 356 -10.16 -9.04 -28.44
N ASP A 357 -8.90 -8.62 -28.29
CA ASP A 357 -8.02 -8.98 -27.17
C ASP A 357 -8.12 -7.96 -26.01
N GLU A 358 -8.92 -6.91 -26.16
CA GLU A 358 -9.16 -5.93 -25.11
C GLU A 358 -9.75 -6.59 -23.87
N GLN A 359 -9.24 -6.21 -22.70
CA GLN A 359 -9.74 -6.73 -21.43
C GLN A 359 -11.11 -6.15 -21.15
N ILE A 360 -12.11 -7.02 -21.02
CA ILE A 360 -13.46 -6.62 -20.58
C ILE A 360 -13.41 -6.33 -19.08
N ILE A 361 -13.85 -5.13 -18.70
CA ILE A 361 -14.02 -4.71 -17.33
C ILE A 361 -15.51 -4.72 -17.03
N ASP A 362 -15.88 -5.48 -16.00
CA ASP A 362 -17.24 -5.64 -15.48
C ASP A 362 -17.15 -5.48 -13.96
N THR A 363 -17.33 -4.24 -13.50
CA THR A 363 -17.37 -3.89 -12.09
C THR A 363 -18.69 -3.20 -11.75
N MET A 364 -18.89 -2.90 -10.46
CA MET A 364 -20.04 -2.13 -10.01
C MET A 364 -20.18 -0.82 -10.80
N ASP A 365 -19.09 -0.09 -10.99
CA ASP A 365 -19.12 1.26 -11.56
C ASP A 365 -18.67 1.35 -13.03
N LEU A 366 -17.92 0.37 -13.54
CA LEU A 366 -17.34 0.43 -14.88
C LEU A 366 -17.74 -0.81 -15.70
N ASP A 367 -18.47 -0.57 -16.78
CA ASP A 367 -18.66 -1.54 -17.86
C ASP A 367 -17.88 -1.02 -19.07
N GLY A 368 -16.80 -1.69 -19.43
CA GLY A 368 -15.93 -1.16 -20.47
C GLY A 368 -14.87 -2.12 -20.93
N LYS A 369 -13.93 -1.56 -21.68
CA LYS A 369 -12.81 -2.29 -22.22
C LYS A 369 -11.51 -1.53 -21.96
N LYS A 370 -10.45 -2.28 -21.68
CA LYS A 370 -9.11 -1.76 -21.49
C LYS A 370 -8.23 -2.29 -22.62
N ASN A 371 -7.70 -1.38 -23.43
CA ASN A 371 -6.80 -1.69 -24.54
C ASN A 371 -5.33 -1.76 -24.10
N PHE A 372 -4.97 -1.22 -22.94
CA PHE A 372 -3.61 -1.31 -22.38
C PHE A 372 -3.59 -2.10 -21.07
N MET A 373 -2.77 -3.13 -21.02
CA MET A 373 -2.58 -3.97 -19.83
C MET A 373 -1.11 -4.03 -19.46
N LEU A 374 -0.81 -3.92 -18.17
CA LEU A 374 0.52 -4.22 -17.63
C LEU A 374 0.38 -5.24 -16.50
N HIS A 375 1.00 -6.40 -16.71
CA HIS A 375 1.09 -7.44 -15.68
C HIS A 375 2.50 -7.46 -15.11
N TYR A 376 2.59 -7.59 -13.79
CA TYR A 376 3.84 -7.61 -13.05
C TYR A 376 3.92 -8.92 -12.27
N ASN A 377 5.01 -9.66 -12.43
CA ASN A 377 5.24 -10.95 -11.81
C ASN A 377 6.45 -10.89 -10.90
N PHE A 378 6.32 -11.39 -9.67
CA PHE A 378 7.37 -11.41 -8.66
C PHE A 378 7.65 -12.84 -8.20
N PRO A 379 8.41 -13.62 -8.99
CA PRO A 379 8.68 -15.00 -8.65
C PRO A 379 9.69 -15.11 -7.49
N PRO A 380 9.60 -16.15 -6.63
CA PRO A 380 10.49 -16.29 -5.47
C PRO A 380 11.99 -16.27 -5.79
N TYR A 381 12.37 -16.80 -6.97
CA TYR A 381 13.77 -16.83 -7.38
C TYR A 381 14.40 -15.44 -7.53
N CYS A 382 13.60 -14.38 -7.74
CA CYS A 382 14.15 -13.03 -7.92
C CYS A 382 14.77 -12.44 -6.64
N VAL A 383 14.48 -13.06 -5.49
CA VAL A 383 15.12 -12.78 -4.20
C VAL A 383 15.94 -13.97 -3.69
N GLY A 384 16.13 -15.02 -4.50
CA GLY A 384 16.88 -16.21 -4.12
C GLY A 384 16.14 -17.19 -3.21
N GLU A 385 14.83 -17.05 -3.05
CA GLU A 385 14.04 -17.85 -2.11
C GLU A 385 13.16 -18.89 -2.82
N THR A 386 12.63 -19.84 -2.04
CA THR A 386 11.50 -20.69 -2.47
C THR A 386 10.19 -20.10 -1.98
N GLY A 387 9.10 -20.31 -2.72
CA GLY A 387 7.81 -19.76 -2.33
C GLY A 387 6.66 -20.37 -3.10
N ARG A 388 5.44 -20.18 -2.61
CA ARG A 388 4.23 -20.69 -3.25
C ARG A 388 3.96 -19.91 -4.54
N ILE A 389 4.02 -20.58 -5.67
CA ILE A 389 3.54 -20.04 -6.95
C ILE A 389 2.04 -20.34 -7.04
N GLY A 390 1.22 -19.31 -7.14
CA GLY A 390 -0.23 -19.42 -7.14
C GLY A 390 -0.91 -18.23 -7.79
N PHE A 391 -1.96 -17.70 -7.16
CA PHE A 391 -2.62 -16.50 -7.63
C PHE A 391 -1.73 -15.27 -7.45
N THR A 392 -1.87 -14.30 -8.36
CA THR A 392 -1.21 -12.99 -8.27
C THR A 392 -1.47 -12.35 -6.91
N SER A 393 -0.39 -12.04 -6.21
CA SER A 393 -0.42 -11.40 -4.90
C SER A 393 -0.92 -9.96 -4.99
N ARG A 394 -1.38 -9.41 -3.86
CA ARG A 394 -1.79 -7.99 -3.79
C ARG A 394 -0.64 -7.04 -4.12
N ARG A 395 0.61 -7.42 -3.79
CA ARG A 395 1.79 -6.61 -4.06
C ARG A 395 2.06 -6.54 -5.56
N GLU A 396 1.95 -7.66 -6.26
CA GLU A 396 2.11 -7.73 -7.72
C GLU A 396 1.05 -6.88 -8.44
N ILE A 397 -0.22 -6.99 -8.04
CA ILE A 397 -1.30 -6.14 -8.58
C ILE A 397 -1.00 -4.65 -8.34
N GLY A 398 -0.55 -4.30 -7.13
CA GLY A 398 -0.18 -2.93 -6.77
C GLY A 398 0.96 -2.37 -7.63
N HIS A 399 2.04 -3.13 -7.78
CA HIS A 399 3.20 -2.71 -8.57
C HIS A 399 2.89 -2.66 -10.08
N GLY A 400 2.10 -3.61 -10.58
CA GLY A 400 1.63 -3.62 -11.97
C GLY A 400 0.76 -2.41 -12.28
N HIS A 401 -0.19 -2.08 -11.40
CA HIS A 401 -0.99 -0.86 -11.56
C HIS A 401 -0.12 0.40 -11.52
N LEU A 402 0.84 0.48 -10.59
CA LEU A 402 1.75 1.63 -10.48
C LEU A 402 2.52 1.84 -11.78
N ALA A 403 3.15 0.79 -12.33
CA ALA A 403 3.91 0.89 -13.57
C ALA A 403 3.01 1.19 -14.78
N GLY A 404 1.83 0.56 -14.83
CA GLY A 404 0.85 0.79 -15.89
C GLY A 404 0.34 2.24 -15.90
N ARG A 405 0.05 2.81 -14.72
CA ARG A 405 -0.39 4.21 -14.63
C ARG A 405 0.68 5.17 -15.15
N SER A 406 1.96 4.92 -14.84
CA SER A 406 3.07 5.75 -15.32
C SER A 406 3.23 5.71 -16.84
N LEU A 407 3.16 4.53 -17.44
CA LEU A 407 3.36 4.36 -18.89
C LEU A 407 2.14 4.80 -19.72
N LYS A 408 0.93 4.74 -19.16
CA LYS A 408 -0.31 5.09 -19.88
C LYS A 408 -0.25 6.46 -20.55
N HIS A 409 0.36 7.45 -19.89
CA HIS A 409 0.44 8.82 -20.41
C HIS A 409 1.49 9.02 -21.52
N ALA A 410 2.35 8.02 -21.75
CA ALA A 410 3.33 8.02 -22.84
C ALA A 410 2.85 7.20 -24.06
N LEU A 411 1.71 6.50 -23.96
CA LEU A 411 1.17 5.74 -25.07
C LEU A 411 0.57 6.66 -26.15
N PRO A 412 0.63 6.25 -27.43
CA PRO A 412 -0.08 6.94 -28.50
C PRO A 412 -1.60 6.90 -28.27
N GLU A 413 -2.30 7.87 -28.84
CA GLU A 413 -3.75 7.84 -28.89
C GLU A 413 -4.24 6.64 -29.70
N TYR A 414 -5.40 6.10 -29.34
CA TYR A 414 -5.90 4.85 -29.95
C TYR A 414 -6.14 4.99 -31.45
N ASP A 415 -6.60 6.15 -31.93
CA ASP A 415 -6.85 6.39 -33.35
C ASP A 415 -5.56 6.39 -34.19
N ASP A 416 -4.43 6.75 -33.58
CA ASP A 416 -3.10 6.71 -34.21
C ASP A 416 -2.46 5.31 -34.13
N PHE A 417 -2.83 4.53 -33.11
CA PHE A 417 -2.30 3.18 -32.90
C PHE A 417 -3.39 2.22 -32.39
N PRO A 418 -4.25 1.68 -33.29
CA PRO A 418 -5.46 0.93 -32.92
C PRO A 418 -5.16 -0.54 -32.57
N TYR A 419 -4.22 -0.74 -31.64
CA TYR A 419 -3.80 -2.05 -31.15
C TYR A 419 -4.08 -2.16 -29.66
N THR A 420 -4.44 -3.37 -29.25
CA THR A 420 -4.41 -3.76 -27.84
C THR A 420 -2.96 -3.99 -27.43
N ILE A 421 -2.49 -3.32 -26.39
CA ILE A 421 -1.12 -3.39 -25.89
C ILE A 421 -1.11 -4.17 -24.57
N ARG A 422 -0.31 -5.23 -24.52
CA ARG A 422 -0.04 -5.99 -23.29
C ARG A 422 1.46 -5.96 -22.99
N LEU A 423 1.82 -5.35 -21.86
CA LEU A 423 3.14 -5.43 -21.26
C LEU A 423 3.14 -6.48 -20.14
N VAL A 424 4.19 -7.27 -20.08
CA VAL A 424 4.47 -8.19 -18.96
C VAL A 424 5.85 -7.90 -18.44
N SER A 425 5.95 -7.57 -17.15
CA SER A 425 7.22 -7.39 -16.44
C SER A 425 7.49 -8.61 -15.57
N GLU A 426 8.52 -9.36 -15.93
CA GLU A 426 9.06 -10.48 -15.16
C GLU A 426 10.26 -9.97 -14.36
N ILE A 427 10.12 -9.94 -13.03
CA ILE A 427 11.23 -9.54 -12.17
C ILE A 427 12.21 -10.70 -12.04
N MET A 428 13.44 -10.46 -12.51
CA MET A 428 14.51 -11.46 -12.56
C MET A 428 15.40 -11.38 -11.32
N GLU A 429 15.64 -10.16 -10.83
CA GLU A 429 16.40 -9.87 -9.60
C GLU A 429 15.74 -8.71 -8.85
N SER A 430 15.71 -8.77 -7.52
CA SER A 430 15.09 -7.73 -6.70
C SER A 430 15.92 -7.37 -5.47
N ASN A 431 16.59 -6.22 -5.55
CA ASN A 431 17.16 -5.52 -4.40
C ASN A 431 16.84 -4.01 -4.46
N GLY A 432 15.57 -3.66 -4.61
CA GLY A 432 15.13 -2.27 -4.67
C GLY A 432 13.82 -2.11 -5.42
N SER A 433 13.57 -0.91 -5.95
CA SER A 433 12.33 -0.62 -6.65
C SER A 433 12.27 -1.29 -8.02
N SER A 434 11.75 -2.51 -8.03
CA SER A 434 11.45 -3.34 -9.22
C SER A 434 10.24 -2.84 -10.01
N SER A 435 9.30 -2.12 -9.37
CA SER A 435 8.22 -1.43 -10.07
C SER A 435 8.75 -0.30 -10.97
N MET A 436 9.73 0.48 -10.50
CA MET A 436 10.37 1.52 -11.32
C MET A 436 11.21 0.92 -12.45
N ALA A 437 11.87 -0.23 -12.21
CA ALA A 437 12.54 -0.98 -13.28
C ALA A 437 11.55 -1.44 -14.36
N SER A 438 10.33 -1.82 -13.97
CA SER A 438 9.26 -2.20 -14.90
C SER A 438 8.78 -1.03 -15.76
N ILE A 439 8.82 0.21 -15.24
CA ILE A 439 8.53 1.42 -16.02
C ILE A 439 9.64 1.63 -17.05
N CYS A 440 10.91 1.56 -16.62
CA CYS A 440 12.05 1.75 -17.52
C CYS A 440 12.11 0.71 -18.64
N GLY A 441 11.82 -0.57 -18.36
CA GLY A 441 11.77 -1.60 -19.40
C GLY A 441 10.49 -1.60 -20.23
N GLY A 442 9.41 -1.00 -19.73
CA GLY A 442 8.14 -0.87 -20.47
C GLY A 442 8.08 0.33 -21.41
N SER A 443 8.94 1.34 -21.18
CA SER A 443 9.23 2.41 -22.13
C SER A 443 10.14 1.90 -23.25
#